data_AF-P0A0W1-F1
#
_entry.id   AF-P0A0W1-F1
#
_cell.length_a   1.000
_cell.length_b   1.000
_cell.length_c   1.000
_cell.angle_alpha   90.00
_cell.angle_beta   90.00
_cell.angle_gamma   90.00
#
_symmetry.space_group_name_H-M   'P 1'
#
loop_
_entity.id
_entity.type
_entity.pdbx_description
1 polymer ?
#
loop_
_entity_poly.entity_id
_entity_poly.type
_entity_poly.pdbx_seq_one_letter_code
_entity_poly.pdbx_strand_id
1 'polypeptide(L)'
;MEREMAHDERLHVHCGMGLGRTTIFIVMHDILRNAAMLSFDDIIERQRKFNPGRSLDNNKDVSDKGRSEFRNERSEFLPLFYEYAKQNPKGQPLLWSEWLDHNA
;
A
#
# COMPACT_ATOMS: atom_id res chain seq x y z
N MET A 1 3.13 15.41 6.34
CA MET A 1 1.79 14.75 6.30
C MET A 1 1.87 13.38 6.99
N GLU A 2 2.05 12.21 6.36
CA GLU A 2 2.09 10.92 7.12
C GLU A 2 3.22 10.81 8.16
N ARG A 3 4.44 11.25 7.81
CA ARG A 3 5.64 11.18 8.67
C ARG A 3 5.52 11.96 9.99
N GLU A 4 4.69 13.00 9.99
CA GLU A 4 4.54 13.96 11.08
C GLU A 4 3.26 13.72 11.88
N MET A 5 2.43 12.75 11.44
CA MET A 5 1.15 12.52 12.07
C MET A 5 1.31 12.06 13.52
N ALA A 6 0.62 12.74 14.42
CA ALA A 6 0.55 12.37 15.82
C ALA A 6 -0.11 10.99 16.00
N HIS A 7 0.05 10.39 17.18
CA HIS A 7 -0.50 9.06 17.45
C HIS A 7 -2.04 9.01 17.44
N ASP A 8 -2.69 10.11 17.81
CA ASP A 8 -4.14 10.26 17.92
C ASP A 8 -4.79 10.86 16.66
N GLU A 9 -3.98 11.32 15.71
CA GLU A 9 -4.47 11.81 14.42
C GLU A 9 -5.05 10.67 13.57
N ARG A 10 -6.11 11.00 12.82
CA ARG A 10 -6.85 10.04 12.01
C ARG A 10 -6.76 10.41 10.54
N LEU A 11 -6.53 9.40 9.70
CA LEU A 11 -6.53 9.53 8.25
C LEU A 11 -7.88 9.09 7.67
N HIS A 12 -8.55 9.99 6.94
CA HIS A 12 -9.72 9.64 6.12
C HIS A 12 -9.33 9.67 4.64
N VAL A 13 -9.41 8.51 3.98
CA VAL A 13 -9.04 8.35 2.56
C VAL A 13 -10.29 8.07 1.74
N HIS A 14 -10.48 8.81 0.65
CA HIS A 14 -11.59 8.56 -0.29
C HIS A 14 -11.11 8.62 -1.74
N CYS A 15 -11.88 7.99 -2.63
CA CYS A 15 -11.79 8.13 -4.08
C CYS A 15 -13.20 7.97 -4.65
N GLY A 16 -13.40 8.17 -5.96
CA GLY A 16 -14.75 8.19 -6.54
C GLY A 16 -15.66 7.00 -6.16
N MET A 17 -15.09 5.80 -6.01
CA MET A 17 -15.83 4.60 -5.59
C MET A 17 -15.46 4.07 -4.20
N GLY A 18 -14.49 4.68 -3.51
CA GLY A 18 -13.98 4.14 -2.23
C GLY A 18 -13.24 2.78 -2.32
N LEU A 19 -12.99 2.28 -3.53
CA LEU A 19 -12.38 0.96 -3.77
C LEU A 19 -10.89 1.09 -4.09
N GLY A 20 -10.51 1.21 -5.37
CA GLY A 20 -9.13 1.08 -5.86
C GLY A 20 -8.10 1.93 -5.11
N ARG A 21 -8.07 3.24 -5.40
CA ARG A 21 -7.10 4.18 -4.80
C ARG A 21 -7.23 4.22 -3.28
N THR A 22 -8.46 4.26 -2.76
CA THR A 22 -8.71 4.24 -1.32
C THR A 22 -8.03 3.05 -0.64
N THR A 23 -8.20 1.85 -1.16
CA THR A 23 -7.60 0.64 -0.58
C THR A 23 -6.09 0.72 -0.61
N ILE A 24 -5.49 1.14 -1.74
CA ILE A 24 -4.04 1.24 -1.88
C ILE A 24 -3.45 2.21 -0.84
N PHE A 25 -4.02 3.41 -0.70
CA PHE A 25 -3.51 4.39 0.27
C PHE A 25 -3.69 3.96 1.73
N ILE A 26 -4.80 3.27 2.06
CA ILE A 26 -4.99 2.70 3.40
C ILE A 26 -3.95 1.61 3.67
N VAL A 27 -3.70 0.72 2.72
CA VAL A 27 -2.66 -0.32 2.85
C VAL A 27 -1.27 0.30 2.97
N MET A 28 -0.95 1.34 2.19
CA MET A 28 0.32 2.07 2.32
C MET A 28 0.50 2.70 3.70
N HIS A 29 -0.54 3.36 4.23
CA HIS A 29 -0.53 3.89 5.60
C HIS A 29 -0.25 2.78 6.61
N ASP A 30 -0.91 1.63 6.42
CA ASP A 30 -0.76 0.49 7.30
C ASP A 30 0.64 -0.13 7.26
N ILE A 31 1.21 -0.27 6.06
CA ILE A 31 2.58 -0.70 5.81
C ILE A 31 3.58 0.23 6.51
N LEU A 32 3.46 1.56 6.34
CA LEU A 32 4.38 2.52 6.97
C LEU A 32 4.40 2.43 8.50
N ARG A 33 3.26 2.10 9.10
CA ARG A 33 3.09 2.01 10.56
C ARG A 33 3.53 0.66 11.13
N ASN A 34 3.39 -0.42 10.36
CA ASN A 34 3.43 -1.78 10.91
C ASN A 34 4.39 -2.75 10.22
N ALA A 35 5.03 -2.39 9.09
CA ALA A 35 5.92 -3.30 8.36
C ALA A 35 7.13 -3.79 9.18
N ALA A 36 7.56 -3.04 10.20
CA ALA A 36 8.60 -3.46 11.12
C ALA A 36 8.18 -4.59 12.09
N MET A 37 6.88 -4.83 12.26
CA MET A 37 6.33 -5.79 13.23
C MET A 37 5.46 -6.88 12.60
N LEU A 38 4.84 -6.61 11.45
CA LEU A 38 3.88 -7.50 10.80
C LEU A 38 4.35 -7.92 9.41
N SER A 39 3.99 -9.15 9.02
CA SER A 39 4.26 -9.65 7.68
C SER A 39 3.42 -8.90 6.63
N PHE A 40 3.88 -8.90 5.38
CA PHE A 40 3.12 -8.35 4.26
C PHE A 40 1.74 -9.01 4.16
N ASP A 41 1.68 -10.35 4.27
CA ASP A 41 0.45 -11.12 4.15
C ASP A 41 -0.55 -10.78 5.26
N ASP A 42 -0.10 -10.58 6.49
CA ASP A 42 -0.99 -10.17 7.61
C ASP A 42 -1.62 -8.80 7.35
N ILE A 43 -0.84 -7.85 6.83
CA ILE A 43 -1.30 -6.50 6.49
C ILE A 43 -2.33 -6.58 5.35
N ILE A 44 -2.03 -7.33 4.29
CA ILE A 44 -2.95 -7.49 3.16
C ILE A 44 -4.24 -8.18 3.60
N GLU A 45 -4.15 -9.26 4.37
CA GLU A 45 -5.31 -10.03 4.80
C GLU A 45 -6.25 -9.22 5.71
N ARG A 46 -5.71 -8.43 6.66
CA ARG A 46 -6.58 -7.57 7.47
C ARG A 46 -7.22 -6.46 6.65
N GLN A 47 -6.52 -5.88 5.67
CA GLN A 47 -7.09 -4.84 4.82
C GLN A 47 -8.18 -5.38 3.90
N ARG A 48 -8.04 -6.62 3.40
CA ARG A 48 -9.12 -7.33 2.68
C ARG A 48 -10.37 -7.53 3.55
N LYS A 49 -10.21 -7.86 4.83
CA LYS A 49 -11.35 -8.05 5.75
C LYS A 49 -12.12 -6.75 5.98
N PHE A 50 -11.43 -5.60 6.07
CA PHE A 50 -12.08 -4.29 6.25
C PHE A 50 -12.67 -3.72 4.96
N ASN A 51 -12.02 -3.95 3.82
CA ASN A 51 -12.48 -3.48 2.52
C ASN A 51 -12.52 -4.65 1.52
N PRO A 52 -13.61 -5.44 1.49
CA PRO A 52 -13.74 -6.65 0.66
C PRO A 52 -13.81 -6.35 -0.85
N GLY A 53 -13.49 -5.13 -1.27
CA GLY A 53 -13.33 -4.76 -2.66
C GLY A 53 -12.22 -5.56 -3.34
N ARG A 54 -12.31 -5.66 -4.67
CA ARG A 54 -11.35 -6.40 -5.51
C ARG A 54 -10.01 -5.69 -5.68
N SER A 55 -9.74 -4.64 -4.90
CA SER A 55 -8.57 -3.76 -5.09
C SER A 55 -7.26 -4.50 -4.88
N LEU A 56 -7.27 -5.49 -3.97
CA LEU A 56 -6.13 -6.33 -3.62
C LEU A 56 -6.17 -7.71 -4.30
N ASP A 57 -7.21 -8.06 -5.05
CA ASP A 57 -7.28 -9.39 -5.70
C ASP A 57 -6.25 -9.50 -6.83
N ASN A 58 -5.24 -10.35 -6.65
CA ASN A 58 -4.16 -10.57 -7.62
C ASN A 58 -4.54 -11.55 -8.75
N ASN A 59 -5.62 -12.33 -8.60
CA ASN A 59 -5.91 -13.51 -9.44
C ASN A 59 -7.16 -13.40 -10.32
N LYS A 60 -7.62 -12.20 -10.68
CA LYS A 60 -8.81 -12.06 -11.54
C LYS A 60 -8.44 -11.68 -12.96
N ASP A 61 -8.86 -12.55 -13.90
CA ASP A 61 -8.85 -12.31 -15.34
C ASP A 61 -9.40 -10.91 -15.63
N VAL A 62 -8.53 -10.06 -16.16
CA VAL A 62 -8.95 -8.77 -16.65
C VAL A 62 -9.24 -8.96 -18.12
N SER A 63 -10.53 -8.94 -18.49
CA SER A 63 -10.96 -9.01 -19.89
C SER A 63 -10.50 -7.81 -20.74
N ASP A 64 -9.86 -6.83 -20.12
CA ASP A 64 -9.48 -5.55 -20.67
C ASP A 64 -7.98 -5.34 -20.45
N LYS A 65 -7.20 -5.52 -21.52
CA LYS A 65 -5.72 -5.53 -21.49
C LYS A 65 -5.14 -4.29 -20.81
N GLY A 66 -5.76 -3.12 -21.01
CA GLY A 66 -5.29 -1.88 -20.37
C GLY A 66 -5.43 -1.93 -18.85
N ARG A 67 -6.46 -2.60 -18.33
CA ARG A 67 -6.62 -2.76 -16.88
C ARG A 67 -5.67 -3.80 -16.30
N SER A 68 -5.26 -4.85 -17.03
CA SER A 68 -4.33 -5.87 -16.50
C SER A 68 -2.96 -5.30 -16.18
N GLU A 69 -2.41 -4.43 -17.04
CA GLU A 69 -1.09 -3.82 -16.81
C GLU A 69 -1.08 -3.01 -15.50
N PHE A 70 -2.06 -2.11 -15.32
CA PHE A 70 -2.23 -1.38 -14.05
C PHE A 70 -2.53 -2.29 -12.84
N ARG A 71 -3.09 -3.49 -13.03
CA ARG A 71 -3.26 -4.43 -11.91
C ARG A 71 -1.94 -5.11 -11.54
N ASN A 72 -1.12 -5.46 -12.52
CA ASN A 72 0.20 -6.05 -12.29
C ASN A 72 1.10 -5.03 -11.59
N GLU A 73 1.14 -3.79 -12.09
CA GLU A 73 1.86 -2.68 -11.44
C GLU A 73 1.43 -2.49 -9.98
N ARG A 74 0.12 -2.59 -9.67
CA ARG A 74 -0.36 -2.51 -8.27
C ARG A 74 0.03 -3.73 -7.43
N SER A 75 0.11 -4.91 -8.05
CA SER A 75 0.49 -6.16 -7.37
C SER A 75 1.98 -6.19 -7.06
N GLU A 76 2.80 -5.50 -7.86
CA GLU A 76 4.24 -5.33 -7.64
C GLU A 76 4.56 -4.14 -6.72
N PHE A 77 3.76 -3.07 -6.82
CA PHE A 77 3.97 -1.85 -6.04
C PHE A 77 3.88 -2.06 -4.53
N LEU A 78 2.85 -2.77 -4.04
CA LEU A 78 2.66 -2.94 -2.59
C LEU A 78 3.76 -3.79 -1.93
N PRO A 79 4.22 -4.91 -2.51
CA PRO A 79 5.39 -5.62 -2.02
C PRO A 79 6.66 -4.75 -2.01
N LEU A 80 6.91 -3.98 -3.09
CA LEU A 80 8.09 -3.10 -3.13
C LEU A 80 8.01 -1.98 -2.08
N PHE A 81 6.82 -1.40 -1.91
CA PHE A 81 6.55 -0.39 -0.88
C PHE A 81 6.68 -0.96 0.54
N TYR A 82 6.35 -2.25 0.73
CA TYR A 82 6.59 -2.96 1.98
C TYR A 82 8.07 -3.10 2.31
N GLU A 83 8.91 -3.46 1.34
CA GLU A 83 10.37 -3.50 1.53
C GLU A 83 10.95 -2.12 1.87
N TYR A 84 10.51 -1.08 1.17
CA TYR A 84 10.84 0.30 1.52
C TYR A 84 10.49 0.62 2.97
N ALA A 85 9.26 0.32 3.41
CA ALA A 85 8.79 0.66 4.75
C ALA A 85 9.45 -0.17 5.86
N LYS A 86 9.90 -1.41 5.56
CA LYS A 86 10.74 -2.19 6.48
C LYS A 86 12.08 -1.53 6.74
N GLN A 87 12.69 -0.98 5.69
CA GLN A 87 13.98 -0.28 5.79
C GLN A 87 13.83 1.16 6.30
N ASN A 88 12.66 1.76 6.09
CA ASN A 88 12.35 3.13 6.48
C ASN A 88 11.04 3.17 7.31
N PRO A 89 11.04 2.72 8.57
CA PRO A 89 9.85 2.75 9.42
C PRO A 89 9.25 4.16 9.51
N LYS A 90 7.92 4.27 9.42
CA LYS A 90 7.20 5.56 9.27
C LYS A 90 7.65 6.39 8.06
N GLY A 91 8.28 5.74 7.10
CA GLY A 91 8.87 6.35 5.93
C GLY A 91 10.11 7.17 6.27
N GLN A 92 10.89 6.87 7.30
CA GLN A 92 12.12 7.59 7.63
C GLN A 92 13.33 6.63 7.71
N PRO A 93 14.54 7.05 7.32
CA PRO A 93 14.93 8.42 6.95
C PRO A 93 14.67 8.78 5.49
N LEU A 94 14.76 7.83 4.56
CA LEU A 94 14.66 8.12 3.12
C LEU A 94 13.19 8.25 2.70
N LEU A 95 12.93 9.17 1.76
CA LEU A 95 11.72 9.19 0.95
C LEU A 95 11.68 7.96 0.06
N TRP A 96 10.48 7.58 -0.35
CA TRP A 96 10.28 6.49 -1.30
C TRP A 96 11.13 6.66 -2.57
N SER A 97 11.14 7.85 -3.16
CA SER A 97 11.94 8.14 -4.36
C SER A 97 13.44 8.04 -4.09
N GLU A 98 13.93 8.56 -2.96
CA GLU A 98 15.35 8.48 -2.57
C GLU A 98 15.77 7.03 -2.32
N TRP A 99 14.90 6.22 -1.71
CA TRP A 99 15.15 4.80 -1.51
C TRP A 99 15.15 4.05 -2.84
N LEU A 100 14.23 4.36 -3.75
CA LEU A 100 14.21 3.79 -5.09
C LEU A 100 15.49 4.11 -5.86
N ASP A 101 15.99 5.35 -5.82
CA ASP A 101 17.22 5.75 -6.50
C ASP A 101 18.44 4.92 -6.02
N HIS A 102 18.40 4.39 -4.79
CA HIS A 102 19.43 3.52 -4.23
C HIS A 102 19.17 2.02 -4.44
N ASN A 103 17.95 1.61 -4.82
CA ASN A 103 17.52 0.20 -4.88
C ASN A 103 16.93 -0.22 -6.23
N ALA A 104 16.94 0.65 -7.24
CA ALA A 104 16.58 0.37 -8.63
C ALA A 104 17.79 -0.19 -9.41
#